data_AF-A0A2Y9B692-F1
#
_entry.id   AF-A0A2Y9B692-F1
#
_cell.length_a   1.000
_cell.length_b   1.000
_cell.length_c   1.000
_cell.angle_alpha   90.00
_cell.angle_beta   90.00
_cell.angle_gamma   90.00
#
_symmetry.space_group_name_H-M   'P 1'
#
loop_
_entity.id
_entity.type
_entity.pdbx_description
1 polymer ?
#
loop_
_entity_poly.entity_id
_entity_poly.type
_entity_poly.pdbx_seq_one_letter_code
_entity_poly.pdbx_strand_id
1 'polypeptide(L)'
;MNLPPYYFRIKENGAAVFRVDAETRQRRLEMEQIASVNVANGTVRAQGGRDLTDADRAAIDAWLAERRATLAKREAETVQRTIEALNLTAQWAQARGSDDEVEAATDALLLAMHDLRSVLVRKRADRLAGRSDTE
;
A
#
# COMPACT_ATOMS: atom_id res chain seq x y z
N MET A 1 -26.35 -1.51 -18.15
CA MET A 1 -25.36 -1.51 -17.04
C MET A 1 -24.76 -0.12 -17.01
N ASN A 2 -24.82 0.58 -15.88
CA ASN A 2 -24.12 1.85 -15.72
C ASN A 2 -22.70 1.53 -15.26
N LEU A 3 -21.75 1.49 -16.20
CA LEU A 3 -20.34 1.21 -15.89
C LEU A 3 -19.63 2.52 -15.51
N PRO A 4 -18.64 2.45 -14.60
CA PRO A 4 -17.84 3.63 -14.30
C PRO A 4 -17.07 4.07 -15.56
N PRO A 5 -16.89 5.39 -15.78
CA PRO A 5 -16.20 5.91 -16.96
C PRO A 5 -14.71 5.55 -17.00
N TYR A 6 -14.14 5.18 -15.85
CA TYR A 6 -12.75 4.81 -15.70
C TYR A 6 -12.61 3.49 -14.93
N TYR A 7 -11.62 2.70 -15.34
CA TYR A 7 -11.17 1.52 -14.63
C TYR A 7 -9.67 1.62 -14.33
N PHE A 8 -9.30 1.45 -13.07
CA PHE A 8 -7.92 1.50 -12.60
C PHE A 8 -7.45 0.09 -12.27
N ARG A 9 -6.64 -0.48 -13.15
CA ARG A 9 -6.02 -1.78 -12.91
C ARG A 9 -4.80 -1.59 -12.00
N ILE A 10 -4.94 -1.93 -10.72
CA ILE A 10 -3.88 -1.85 -9.72
C ILE A 10 -2.67 -2.69 -10.17
N LYS A 11 -1.49 -2.13 -9.93
CA LYS A 11 -0.17 -2.75 -10.05
C LYS A 11 0.60 -2.48 -8.75
N GLU A 12 1.79 -3.06 -8.62
CA GLU A 12 2.65 -2.92 -7.44
C GLU A 12 2.82 -1.46 -6.98
N ASN A 13 3.21 -0.55 -7.90
CA ASN A 13 3.51 0.85 -7.58
C ASN A 13 2.46 1.85 -8.08
N GLY A 14 1.26 1.41 -8.46
CA GLY A 14 0.22 2.30 -8.94
C GLY A 14 -0.85 1.61 -9.78
N ALA A 15 -1.19 2.15 -10.95
CA ALA A 15 -2.21 1.56 -11.80
C ALA A 15 -2.00 1.85 -13.30
N ALA A 16 -2.54 0.96 -14.14
CA ALA A 16 -2.91 1.33 -15.51
C ALA A 16 -4.34 1.90 -15.50
N VAL A 17 -4.52 3.03 -16.18
CA VAL A 17 -5.78 3.76 -16.23
C VAL A 17 -6.44 3.47 -17.57
N PHE A 18 -7.68 3.01 -17.54
CA PHE A 18 -8.47 2.72 -18.72
C PHE A 18 -9.70 3.61 -18.74
N ARG A 19 -10.00 4.20 -19.90
CA ARG A 19 -11.32 4.77 -20.19
C ARG A 19 -12.23 3.63 -20.64
N VAL A 20 -13.42 3.58 -20.08
CA VAL A 20 -14.41 2.54 -20.37
C VAL A 20 -15.41 3.09 -21.37
N ASP A 21 -15.54 2.43 -22.52
CA ASP A 21 -16.59 2.70 -23.50
C ASP A 21 -17.61 1.56 -23.46
N ALA A 22 -18.84 1.91 -23.05
CA ALA A 22 -19.95 0.98 -22.88
C ALA A 22 -20.96 1.03 -24.04
N GLU A 23 -20.76 1.87 -25.06
CA GLU A 23 -21.75 2.19 -26.09
C GLU A 23 -21.44 1.65 -27.49
N THR A 24 -20.60 0.63 -27.65
CA THR A 24 -20.49 0.01 -28.97
C THR A 24 -21.81 -0.67 -29.36
N ARG A 25 -22.26 -0.45 -30.60
CA ARG A 25 -23.48 -1.05 -31.23
C ARG A 25 -23.59 -2.57 -31.05
N GLN A 26 -22.52 -3.26 -30.65
CA GLN A 26 -22.41 -4.70 -30.46
C GLN A 26 -22.51 -5.17 -28.99
N ARG A 27 -22.80 -4.28 -28.02
CA ARG A 27 -22.78 -4.58 -26.57
C ARG A 27 -21.41 -5.10 -26.07
N ARG A 28 -20.31 -4.69 -26.71
CA ARG A 28 -18.96 -5.07 -26.30
C ARG A 28 -18.41 -4.01 -25.33
N LEU A 29 -17.89 -4.48 -24.21
CA LEU A 29 -17.14 -3.62 -23.29
C LEU A 29 -15.78 -3.31 -23.92
N GLU A 30 -15.56 -2.06 -24.30
CA GLU A 30 -14.25 -1.61 -24.77
C GLU A 30 -13.55 -0.82 -23.66
N MET A 31 -12.24 -1.04 -23.54
CA MET A 31 -11.41 -0.33 -22.57
C MET A 31 -10.15 0.16 -23.24
N GLU A 32 -9.95 1.47 -23.24
CA GLU A 32 -8.80 2.09 -23.84
C GLU A 32 -7.81 2.50 -22.73
N GLN A 33 -6.58 2.00 -22.77
CA GLN A 33 -5.58 2.42 -21.78
C GLN A 33 -5.11 3.84 -22.08
N ILE A 34 -5.41 4.78 -21.17
CA ILE A 34 -5.10 6.20 -21.31
C ILE A 34 -3.82 6.63 -20.63
N ALA A 35 -3.46 5.97 -19.53
CA ALA A 35 -2.28 6.34 -18.77
C ALA A 35 -1.75 5.18 -17.91
N SER A 36 -0.59 5.42 -17.33
CA SER A 36 -0.13 4.76 -16.12
C SER A 36 0.12 5.81 -15.05
N VAL A 37 -0.18 5.46 -13.80
CA VAL A 37 0.01 6.34 -12.65
C VAL A 37 0.86 5.63 -11.61
N ASN A 38 1.78 6.36 -10.98
CA ASN A 38 2.55 5.91 -9.82
C ASN A 38 1.93 6.49 -8.54
N VAL A 39 1.58 5.63 -7.59
CA VAL A 39 0.92 6.04 -6.34
C VAL A 39 1.86 6.77 -5.38
N ALA A 40 3.13 6.38 -5.33
CA ALA A 40 4.11 6.92 -4.40
C ALA A 40 4.37 8.40 -4.69
N ASN A 41 4.73 8.75 -5.93
CA ASN A 41 5.06 10.12 -6.30
C ASN A 41 3.94 10.85 -7.08
N GLY A 42 2.87 10.16 -7.48
CA GLY A 42 1.78 10.77 -8.27
C GLY A 42 2.10 10.96 -9.75
N THR A 43 3.26 10.51 -10.24
CA THR A 43 3.63 10.66 -11.65
C THR A 43 2.63 9.97 -12.56
N VAL A 44 2.08 10.72 -13.51
CA VAL A 44 1.18 10.21 -14.55
C VAL A 44 1.89 10.21 -15.89
N ARG A 45 1.89 9.08 -16.58
CA ARG A 45 2.42 8.93 -17.94
C ARG A 45 1.27 8.57 -18.87
N ALA A 46 0.93 9.49 -19.76
CA ALA A 46 -0.06 9.25 -20.80
C ALA A 46 0.42 8.17 -21.77
N GLN A 47 -0.50 7.33 -22.22
CA GLN A 47 -0.21 6.25 -23.15
C GLN A 47 -0.31 6.76 -24.59
N GLY A 48 0.70 6.47 -25.43
CA GLY A 48 0.63 6.76 -26.87
C GLY A 48 0.81 8.24 -27.26
N GLY A 49 1.38 9.07 -26.38
CA GLY A 49 1.71 10.47 -26.70
C GLY A 49 0.53 11.44 -26.76
N ARG A 50 -0.66 11.01 -26.32
CA ARG A 50 -1.85 11.86 -26.24
C ARG A 50 -1.87 12.73 -24.97
N ASP A 51 -2.61 13.82 -25.06
CA ASP A 51 -2.98 14.61 -23.88
C ASP A 51 -4.14 13.97 -23.12
N LEU A 52 -4.04 14.01 -21.79
CA LEU A 52 -5.13 13.66 -20.90
C LEU A 52 -6.09 14.83 -20.78
N THR A 53 -7.38 14.56 -20.94
CA THR A 53 -8.45 15.53 -20.71
C THR A 53 -8.55 15.91 -19.24
N ASP A 54 -9.23 17.01 -18.93
CA ASP A 54 -9.47 17.43 -17.54
C ASP A 54 -10.24 16.37 -16.75
N ALA A 55 -11.18 15.67 -17.40
CA ALA A 55 -11.91 14.56 -16.79
C ALA A 55 -10.98 13.37 -16.46
N ASP A 56 -10.03 13.05 -17.36
CA ASP A 56 -9.05 11.98 -17.10
C ASP A 56 -8.17 12.35 -15.89
N ARG A 57 -7.71 13.60 -15.82
CA ARG A 57 -6.88 14.09 -14.72
C ARG A 57 -7.63 14.07 -13.39
N ALA A 58 -8.85 14.60 -13.37
CA ALA A 58 -9.69 14.60 -12.16
C ALA A 58 -9.96 13.17 -11.66
N ALA A 59 -10.23 12.23 -12.57
CA ALA A 59 -10.42 10.82 -12.20
C ALA A 59 -9.14 10.19 -11.61
N ILE A 60 -7.98 10.50 -12.20
CA ILE A 60 -6.68 10.00 -11.71
C ILE A 60 -6.35 10.57 -10.33
N ASP A 61 -6.58 11.87 -10.12
CA ASP A 61 -6.32 12.53 -8.83
C ASP A 61 -7.22 12.00 -7.72
N ALA A 62 -8.52 11.83 -8.01
CA ALA A 62 -9.46 11.23 -7.07
C ALA A 62 -9.06 9.79 -6.69
N TRP A 63 -8.70 8.99 -7.70
CA TRP A 63 -8.25 7.62 -7.46
C TRP A 63 -6.94 7.58 -6.66
N LEU A 64 -5.99 8.47 -6.94
CA LEU A 64 -4.74 8.59 -6.18
C LEU A 64 -4.99 8.90 -4.71
N ALA A 65 -5.88 9.87 -4.42
CA ALA A 65 -6.23 10.24 -3.05
C ALA A 65 -6.85 9.07 -2.28
N GLU A 66 -7.84 8.40 -2.87
CA GLU A 66 -8.49 7.23 -2.27
C GLU A 66 -7.50 6.07 -2.07
N ARG A 67 -6.64 5.83 -3.06
CA ARG A 67 -5.66 4.75 -3.00
C ARG A 67 -4.63 4.99 -1.91
N ARG A 68 -4.14 6.22 -1.75
CA ARG A 68 -3.21 6.59 -0.68
C ARG A 68 -3.86 6.45 0.69
N ALA A 69 -5.09 6.89 0.86
CA ALA A 69 -5.82 6.71 2.12
C ALA A 69 -6.00 5.22 2.46
N THR A 70 -6.33 4.39 1.47
CA THR A 70 -6.46 2.94 1.64
C THR A 70 -5.12 2.31 2.04
N LEU A 71 -4.01 2.71 1.42
CA LEU A 71 -2.69 2.19 1.75
C LEU A 71 -2.25 2.60 3.14
N ALA A 72 -2.44 3.87 3.53
CA ALA A 72 -2.14 4.36 4.87
C ALA A 72 -2.93 3.60 5.94
N LYS A 73 -4.22 3.32 5.69
CA LYS A 73 -5.03 2.48 6.58
C LYS A 73 -4.44 1.07 6.72
N ARG A 74 -4.09 0.43 5.60
CA ARG A 74 -3.49 -0.92 5.62
C ARG A 74 -2.15 -0.96 6.35
N GLU A 75 -1.34 0.07 6.19
CA GLU A 75 -0.07 0.21 6.90
C GLU A 75 -0.28 0.31 8.41
N ALA A 76 -1.23 1.16 8.85
CA ALA A 76 -1.61 1.24 10.27
C ALA A 76 -2.14 -0.10 10.80
N GLU A 77 -2.94 -0.81 10.03
CA GLU A 77 -3.41 -2.15 10.39
C GLU A 77 -2.26 -3.18 10.45
N THR A 78 -1.24 -3.07 9.58
CA THR A 78 -0.06 -3.94 9.64
C THR A 78 0.68 -3.77 10.95
N VAL A 79 0.86 -2.54 11.45
CA VAL A 79 1.48 -2.29 12.76
C VAL A 79 0.69 -2.98 13.88
N GLN A 80 -0.64 -2.87 13.87
CA GLN A 80 -1.49 -3.53 14.87
C GLN A 80 -1.38 -5.06 14.78
N ARG A 81 -1.40 -5.62 13.57
CA ARG A 81 -1.20 -7.07 13.35
C ARG A 81 0.17 -7.53 13.84
N THR A 82 1.23 -6.73 13.67
CA THR A 82 2.56 -7.07 14.19
C THR A 82 2.57 -7.12 15.73
N ILE A 83 1.94 -6.15 16.39
CA ILE A 83 1.81 -6.15 17.86
C ILE A 83 1.07 -7.39 18.34
N GLU A 84 -0.07 -7.70 17.70
CA GLU A 84 -0.86 -8.89 18.02
C GLU A 84 -0.07 -10.18 17.78
N ALA A 85 0.64 -10.29 16.65
CA ALA A 85 1.48 -11.44 16.33
C ALA A 85 2.57 -11.66 17.39
N LEU A 86 3.27 -10.60 17.83
CA LEU A 86 4.29 -10.70 18.89
C LEU A 86 3.69 -11.22 20.20
N ASN A 87 2.51 -10.70 20.60
CA ASN A 87 1.83 -11.15 21.81
C ASN A 87 1.38 -12.62 21.71
N LEU A 88 0.83 -13.03 20.56
CA LEU A 88 0.42 -14.40 20.31
C LEU A 88 1.60 -15.37 20.26
N THR A 89 2.74 -14.95 19.69
CA THR A 89 3.99 -15.72 19.70
C THR A 89 4.53 -15.89 21.10
N ALA A 90 4.51 -14.84 21.94
CA ALA A 90 4.90 -14.95 23.34
C ALA A 90 4.00 -15.94 24.11
N GLN A 91 2.68 -15.85 23.91
CA GLN A 91 1.73 -16.79 24.52
C GLN A 91 1.93 -18.23 24.03
N TRP A 92 2.23 -18.42 22.74
CA TRP A 92 2.54 -19.73 22.19
C TRP A 92 3.79 -20.33 22.85
N ALA A 93 4.88 -19.58 22.91
CA ALA A 93 6.13 -20.05 23.53
C ALA A 93 5.94 -20.43 25.00
N GLN A 94 5.07 -19.70 25.72
CA GLN A 94 4.79 -19.98 27.13
C GLN A 94 3.92 -21.22 27.35
N ALA A 95 2.91 -21.45 26.50
CA ALA A 95 1.81 -22.36 26.82
C ALA A 95 1.67 -23.56 25.88
N ARG A 96 2.33 -23.56 24.72
CA ARG A 96 2.09 -24.56 23.67
C ARG A 96 3.35 -25.03 22.92
N GLY A 97 4.34 -24.16 22.72
CA GLY A 97 5.54 -24.49 21.97
C GLY A 97 6.38 -25.55 22.68
N SER A 98 6.91 -26.51 21.92
CA SER A 98 7.93 -27.43 22.45
C SER A 98 9.28 -26.72 22.58
N ASP A 99 10.18 -27.26 23.40
CA ASP A 99 11.52 -26.71 23.58
C ASP A 99 12.26 -26.57 22.24
N ASP A 100 12.20 -27.59 21.39
CA ASP A 100 12.84 -27.58 20.07
C ASP A 100 12.24 -26.52 19.13
N GLU A 101 10.92 -26.34 19.13
CA GLU A 101 10.25 -25.33 18.30
C GLU A 101 10.58 -23.91 18.77
N VAL A 102 10.61 -23.69 20.09
CA VAL A 102 10.95 -22.39 20.68
C VAL A 102 12.41 -22.06 20.40
N GLU A 103 13.33 -23.01 20.59
CA GLU A 103 14.75 -22.81 20.31
C GLU A 103 14.98 -22.46 18.83
N ALA A 104 14.35 -23.20 17.91
CA ALA A 104 14.47 -22.97 16.47
C ALA A 104 14.00 -21.56 16.03
N ALA A 105 13.08 -20.94 16.77
CA ALA A 105 12.56 -19.60 16.48
C ALA A 105 13.28 -18.47 17.24
N THR A 106 14.00 -18.78 18.33
CA THR A 106 14.45 -17.79 19.32
C THR A 106 15.40 -16.76 18.73
N ASP A 107 16.49 -17.19 18.08
CA ASP A 107 17.49 -16.26 17.55
C ASP A 107 16.91 -15.31 16.50
N ALA A 108 16.09 -15.84 15.59
CA ALA A 108 15.44 -15.05 14.54
C ALA A 108 14.48 -14.01 15.13
N LEU A 109 13.68 -14.39 16.13
CA LEU A 109 12.77 -13.49 16.82
C LEU A 109 13.51 -12.41 17.61
N LEU A 110 14.55 -12.78 18.36
CA LEU A 110 15.35 -11.83 19.15
C LEU A 110 16.03 -10.79 18.27
N LEU A 111 16.62 -11.19 17.13
CA LEU A 111 17.24 -10.27 16.18
C LEU A 111 16.21 -9.31 15.56
N ALA A 112 15.06 -9.82 15.10
CA ALA A 112 14.01 -8.98 14.52
C ALA A 112 13.44 -7.98 15.54
N MET A 113 13.22 -8.41 16.78
CA MET A 113 12.75 -7.52 17.87
C MET A 113 13.82 -6.48 18.24
N HIS A 114 15.10 -6.86 18.24
CA HIS A 114 16.19 -5.94 18.53
C HIS A 114 16.29 -4.82 17.48
N ASP A 115 16.23 -5.16 16.20
CA ASP A 115 16.26 -4.18 15.10
C ASP A 115 15.06 -3.21 15.21
N LEU A 116 13.85 -3.75 15.31
CA LEU A 116 12.63 -2.95 15.47
C LEU A 116 12.73 -2.01 16.68
N ARG A 117 13.18 -2.52 17.83
CA ARG A 117 13.39 -1.70 19.03
C ARG A 117 14.38 -0.57 18.76
N SER A 118 15.50 -0.85 18.12
CA SER A 118 16.54 0.15 17.83
C SER A 118 16.02 1.29 16.94
N VAL A 119 15.22 0.96 15.91
CA VAL A 119 14.55 1.96 15.06
C VAL A 119 13.57 2.82 15.86
N LEU A 120 12.70 2.19 16.67
CA LEU A 120 11.68 2.89 17.45
C LEU A 120 12.27 3.81 18.52
N VAL A 121 13.32 3.36 19.21
CA VAL A 121 14.03 4.17 20.22
C VAL A 121 14.66 5.39 19.56
N ARG A 122 15.32 5.22 18.41
CA ARG A 122 15.90 6.34 17.65
C ARG A 122 14.85 7.37 17.24
N LYS A 123 13.75 6.94 16.61
CA LYS A 123 12.64 7.84 16.23
C LYS A 123 12.00 8.55 17.42
N ARG A 124 11.97 7.91 18.60
CA ARG A 124 11.51 8.57 19.84
C ARG A 124 12.51 9.64 20.31
N ALA A 125 13.80 9.36 20.27
CA ALA A 125 14.85 10.32 20.63
C ALA A 125 14.86 11.53 19.68
N ASP A 126 14.77 11.31 18.36
CA ASP A 126 14.73 12.37 17.35
C ASP A 126 13.54 13.32 17.57
N ARG A 127 12.36 12.77 17.87
CA ARG A 127 11.16 13.56 18.23
C ARG A 127 11.36 14.39 19.49
N LEU A 128 12.00 13.85 20.53
CA LEU A 128 12.30 14.60 21.76
C LEU A 128 13.33 15.70 21.54
N ALA A 129 14.26 15.52 20.60
CA ALA A 129 15.27 16.50 20.21
C ALA A 129 14.73 17.58 19.24
N GLY A 130 13.44 17.55 18.88
CA GLY A 130 12.85 18.50 17.93
C GLY A 130 13.31 18.31 16.49
N ARG A 131 13.98 17.21 16.17
CA ARG A 131 14.35 16.83 14.80
C ARG A 131 13.17 16.08 14.19
N SER A 132 12.21 16.81 13.62
CA SER A 132 11.16 16.18 12.80
C SER A 132 11.80 15.66 11.51
N ASP A 133 11.53 14.40 11.16
CA ASP A 133 11.86 13.87 9.83
C ASP A 133 11.10 14.70 8.79
N THR A 134 11.76 15.71 8.25
CA THR A 134 11.32 16.46 7.07
C THR A 134 12.54 16.52 6.17
N GLU A 135 12.88 15.36 5.62
CA GLU A 135 13.68 15.18 4.40
C GLU A 135 13.13 13.96 3.66
#